data_AF-A0A8T6IPX9-F1
#
_entry.id   AF-A0A8T6IPX9-F1
#
_cell.length_a   1.000
_cell.length_b   1.000
_cell.length_c   1.000
_cell.angle_alpha   90.00
_cell.angle_beta   90.00
_cell.angle_gamma   90.00
#
_symmetry.space_group_name_H-M   'P 1'
#
loop_
_entity.id
_entity.type
_entity.pdbx_description
1 polymer ?
#
loop_
_entity_poly.entity_id
_entity_poly.type
_entity_poly.pdbx_seq_one_letter_code
_entity_poly.pdbx_strand_id
1 'polypeptide(L)'
;MGIALRYKNCFSMRAPGYHIESNTLVASIRLIALVFLFICSAAGAALAQGLVCSETVDKALMNIRQNCADLERDSLCYAHPLVEAGFADDSAKADFTSPSQRASLFGLSSVRSSALDSEQAHWGIALLHLGANLPLTYEGMGILVLLAGAAEVINQSDPASVMQIAEPLSTAALTATTRFKKPGIIPEPLGPVAVDDLLLVDAFDDSGDWLRVVNDGEISWVERQDLARLNAMDALPAIGVGATFPFKSMSISTNPEYPECDQAEPMVAIQTAEDLPTSLTINGVDIHIGSMVTIQQVHRNALSLTVHRGKVTTIFGQTVRQGESVIGILGQTPAGAAQVLDWSGALLASEAEIARGQRAQDALNSLARVNGWAQRKTFKHPPAHVHVVERGDTLYSIARLYETSVAEIILGNLGAEPIKLYTGTKLVIPSPGSGFAGHGAIPLDATRES
;
A
#
# COMPACT_ATOMS: atom_id res chain seq x y z
N MET A 1 -59.86 29.34 2.59
CA MET A 1 -59.59 29.96 1.28
C MET A 1 -59.45 28.84 0.26
N GLY A 2 -60.55 28.52 -0.42
CA GLY A 2 -60.56 27.49 -1.46
C GLY A 2 -60.24 28.11 -2.80
N ILE A 3 -59.50 27.38 -3.65
CA ILE A 3 -59.45 27.63 -5.09
C ILE A 3 -59.65 26.28 -5.76
N ALA A 4 -60.90 26.04 -6.15
CA ALA A 4 -61.28 25.04 -7.12
C ALA A 4 -61.04 25.63 -8.51
N LEU A 5 -60.21 24.97 -9.33
CA LEU A 5 -60.12 25.26 -10.76
C LEU A 5 -60.86 24.16 -11.52
N ARG A 6 -61.99 24.57 -12.10
CA ARG A 6 -62.75 23.87 -13.12
C ARG A 6 -61.92 23.73 -14.39
N TYR A 7 -61.91 22.55 -15.00
CA TYR A 7 -61.84 22.46 -16.46
C TYR A 7 -62.96 21.52 -16.96
N LYS A 8 -63.83 22.08 -17.79
CA LYS A 8 -64.91 21.41 -18.52
C LYS A 8 -64.33 20.72 -19.76
N ASN A 9 -64.93 19.58 -20.09
CA ASN A 9 -64.81 18.78 -21.30
C ASN A 9 -64.78 19.59 -22.61
N CYS A 10 -63.94 19.13 -23.56
CA CYS A 10 -64.28 19.01 -24.99
C CYS A 10 -63.14 18.30 -25.76
N PHE A 11 -63.28 16.99 -26.04
CA PHE A 11 -63.15 16.47 -27.40
C PHE A 11 -63.59 15.00 -27.44
N SER A 12 -64.64 14.75 -28.24
CA SER A 12 -65.10 13.43 -28.62
C SER A 12 -64.25 12.95 -29.78
N MET A 13 -63.51 11.85 -29.60
CA MET A 13 -63.06 11.01 -30.71
C MET A 13 -63.59 9.59 -30.49
N ARG A 14 -64.43 9.14 -31.42
CA ARG A 14 -64.81 7.73 -31.57
C ARG A 14 -63.56 6.94 -31.96
N ALA A 15 -63.14 6.01 -31.10
CA ALA A 15 -62.24 4.93 -31.47
C ALA A 15 -63.06 3.66 -31.79
N PRO A 16 -62.69 2.87 -32.82
CA PRO A 16 -63.37 1.64 -33.15
C PRO A 16 -63.17 0.60 -32.04
N GLY A 17 -64.23 -0.14 -31.71
CA GLY A 17 -64.22 -1.16 -30.66
C GLY A 17 -63.22 -2.28 -30.98
N TYR A 18 -62.13 -2.29 -30.24
CA TYR A 18 -61.29 -3.47 -30.06
C TYR A 18 -61.75 -4.16 -28.77
N HIS A 19 -62.41 -5.32 -28.89
CA HIS A 19 -62.61 -6.24 -27.77
C HIS A 19 -61.26 -6.83 -27.38
N ILE A 20 -60.58 -6.20 -26.42
CA ILE A 20 -59.42 -6.81 -25.75
C ILE A 20 -59.98 -7.69 -24.62
N GLU A 21 -59.77 -8.99 -24.69
CA GLU A 21 -60.14 -9.93 -23.64
C GLU A 21 -59.49 -9.51 -22.30
N SER A 22 -60.34 -9.12 -21.34
CA SER A 22 -59.98 -8.56 -20.04
C SER A 22 -58.95 -9.37 -19.23
N ASN A 23 -58.80 -10.67 -19.50
CA ASN A 23 -57.83 -11.53 -18.81
C ASN A 23 -56.37 -11.29 -19.22
N THR A 24 -56.10 -10.84 -20.44
CA THR A 24 -54.73 -10.58 -20.90
C THR A 24 -54.17 -9.30 -20.30
N LEU A 25 -54.98 -8.23 -20.24
CA LEU A 25 -54.59 -6.94 -19.65
C LEU A 25 -54.30 -7.06 -18.14
N VAL A 26 -55.12 -7.79 -17.39
CA VAL A 26 -54.93 -8.02 -15.94
C VAL A 26 -53.69 -8.88 -15.68
N ALA A 27 -53.42 -9.87 -16.53
CA ALA A 27 -52.20 -10.68 -16.44
C ALA A 27 -50.94 -9.84 -16.72
N SER A 28 -50.97 -8.95 -17.72
CA SER A 28 -49.86 -8.05 -18.03
C SER A 28 -49.59 -7.04 -16.90
N ILE A 29 -50.63 -6.47 -16.28
CA ILE A 29 -50.47 -5.54 -15.15
C ILE A 29 -49.91 -6.25 -13.92
N ARG A 30 -50.34 -7.49 -13.64
CA ARG A 30 -49.77 -8.32 -12.55
C ARG A 30 -48.31 -8.68 -12.80
N LEU A 31 -47.97 -9.01 -14.04
CA LEU A 31 -46.59 -9.32 -14.43
C LEU A 31 -45.69 -8.09 -14.31
N ILE A 32 -46.15 -6.93 -14.79
CA ILE A 32 -45.43 -5.66 -14.66
C ILE A 32 -45.27 -5.30 -13.18
N ALA A 33 -46.32 -5.42 -12.36
CA ALA A 33 -46.24 -5.16 -10.92
C ALA A 33 -45.27 -6.10 -10.19
N LEU A 34 -45.26 -7.39 -10.53
CA LEU A 34 -44.33 -8.38 -9.98
C LEU A 34 -42.88 -8.09 -10.40
N VAL A 35 -42.66 -7.74 -11.67
CA VAL A 35 -41.33 -7.34 -12.18
C VAL A 35 -40.87 -6.05 -11.51
N PHE A 36 -41.74 -5.05 -11.36
CA PHE A 36 -41.42 -3.79 -10.67
C PHE A 36 -41.12 -4.02 -9.18
N LEU A 37 -41.89 -4.88 -8.51
CA LEU A 37 -41.65 -5.26 -7.11
C LEU A 37 -40.31 -5.97 -6.96
N PHE A 38 -39.99 -6.90 -7.88
CA PHE A 38 -38.72 -7.63 -7.89
C PHE A 38 -37.53 -6.71 -8.14
N ILE A 39 -37.64 -5.78 -9.10
CA ILE A 39 -36.63 -4.75 -9.37
C ILE A 39 -36.45 -3.82 -8.16
N CYS A 40 -37.54 -3.37 -7.52
CA CYS A 40 -37.47 -2.56 -6.30
C CYS A 40 -36.80 -3.30 -5.13
N SER A 41 -37.09 -4.59 -4.93
CA SER A 41 -36.43 -5.40 -3.89
C SER A 41 -34.95 -5.64 -4.17
N ALA A 42 -34.58 -5.88 -5.42
CA ALA A 42 -33.18 -6.06 -5.81
C ALA A 42 -32.36 -4.77 -5.64
N ALA A 43 -32.94 -3.62 -6.03
CA ALA A 43 -32.31 -2.32 -5.81
C ALA A 43 -32.16 -1.97 -4.32
N GLY A 44 -33.16 -2.32 -3.49
CA GLY A 44 -33.10 -2.15 -2.04
C GLY A 44 -32.01 -3.00 -1.37
N ALA A 45 -31.84 -4.25 -1.80
CA ALA A 45 -30.80 -5.14 -1.28
C ALA A 45 -29.38 -4.64 -1.62
N ALA A 46 -29.14 -4.21 -2.86
CA ALA A 46 -27.85 -3.69 -3.30
C ALA A 46 -27.45 -2.39 -2.54
N LEU A 47 -28.41 -1.48 -2.32
CA LEU A 47 -28.15 -0.25 -1.56
C LEU A 47 -27.90 -0.52 -0.07
N ALA A 48 -28.55 -1.52 0.52
CA ALA A 48 -28.35 -1.90 1.91
C ALA A 48 -26.96 -2.53 2.14
N GLN A 49 -26.50 -3.40 1.22
CA GLN A 49 -25.17 -4.01 1.30
C GLN A 49 -24.04 -2.97 1.20
N GLY A 50 -24.18 -1.96 0.34
CA GLY A 50 -23.20 -0.87 0.22
C GLY A 50 -23.04 -0.04 1.50
N LEU A 51 -24.13 0.19 2.24
CA LEU A 51 -24.08 0.95 3.49
C LEU A 51 -23.35 0.19 4.61
N VAL A 52 -23.62 -1.12 4.72
CA VAL A 52 -22.97 -2.02 5.71
C VAL A 52 -21.47 -2.18 5.43
N CYS A 53 -21.09 -2.27 4.16
CA CYS A 53 -19.70 -2.29 3.70
C CYS A 53 -18.93 -1.05 4.19
N SER A 54 -19.44 0.15 3.89
CA SER A 54 -18.79 1.40 4.31
C SER A 54 -18.69 1.51 5.83
N GLU A 55 -19.78 1.21 6.56
CA GLU A 55 -19.78 1.29 8.02
C GLU A 55 -18.76 0.33 8.65
N THR A 56 -18.65 -0.88 8.12
CA THR A 56 -17.70 -1.89 8.62
C THR A 56 -16.27 -1.47 8.36
N VAL A 57 -15.96 -0.98 7.15
CA VAL A 57 -14.62 -0.49 6.79
C VAL A 57 -14.25 0.71 7.65
N ASP A 58 -15.13 1.69 7.79
CA ASP A 58 -14.90 2.89 8.60
C ASP A 58 -14.63 2.52 10.06
N LYS A 59 -15.46 1.65 10.65
CA LYS A 59 -15.27 1.14 12.00
C LYS A 59 -13.94 0.42 12.17
N ALA A 60 -13.58 -0.45 11.22
CA ALA A 60 -12.33 -1.20 11.27
C ALA A 60 -11.10 -0.28 11.20
N LEU A 61 -11.12 0.72 10.32
CA LEU A 61 -10.06 1.74 10.23
C LEU A 61 -9.99 2.61 11.50
N MET A 62 -11.13 2.94 12.11
CA MET A 62 -11.17 3.68 13.39
C MET A 62 -10.57 2.86 14.55
N ASN A 63 -10.76 1.54 14.55
CA ASN A 63 -10.22 0.65 15.58
C ASN A 63 -8.70 0.61 15.61
N ILE A 64 -8.01 0.88 14.49
CA ILE A 64 -6.54 1.02 14.46
C ILE A 64 -6.07 2.04 15.50
N ARG A 65 -6.75 3.19 15.58
CA ARG A 65 -6.41 4.25 16.53
C ARG A 65 -6.60 3.82 17.99
N GLN A 66 -7.61 3.00 18.26
CA GLN A 66 -7.95 2.58 19.62
C GLN A 66 -7.05 1.42 20.08
N ASN A 67 -6.90 0.41 19.23
CA ASN A 67 -6.25 -0.84 19.56
C ASN A 67 -4.72 -0.76 19.41
N CYS A 68 -4.22 0.13 18.55
CA CYS A 68 -2.78 0.32 18.33
C CYS A 68 -2.27 1.70 18.81
N ALA A 69 -2.93 2.30 19.81
CA ALA A 69 -2.32 3.42 20.55
C ALA A 69 -1.03 2.94 21.26
N ASP A 70 -0.08 3.85 21.48
CA ASP A 70 1.21 3.55 22.11
C ASP A 70 1.92 2.35 21.46
N LEU A 71 1.98 2.34 20.13
CA LEU A 71 2.59 1.26 19.38
C LEU A 71 4.11 1.35 19.44
N GLU A 72 4.69 0.47 20.25
CA GLU A 72 6.14 0.34 20.42
C GLU A 72 6.85 0.02 19.09
N ARG A 73 8.14 0.35 19.01
CA ARG A 73 8.98 -0.09 17.88
C ARG A 73 9.12 -1.59 17.88
N ASP A 74 9.40 -2.11 16.70
CA ASP A 74 9.61 -3.54 16.43
C ASP A 74 8.49 -4.40 17.02
N SER A 75 7.25 -3.92 16.89
CA SER A 75 6.06 -4.61 17.37
C SER A 75 5.00 -4.77 16.27
N LEU A 76 4.24 -5.86 16.40
CA LEU A 76 3.00 -6.15 15.69
C LEU A 76 1.82 -5.75 16.57
N CYS A 77 0.80 -5.13 15.99
CA CYS A 77 -0.48 -4.86 16.63
C CYS A 77 -1.64 -5.58 15.94
N TYR A 78 -2.49 -6.22 16.75
CA TYR A 78 -3.79 -6.73 16.34
C TYR A 78 -4.79 -5.57 16.30
N ALA A 79 -5.04 -4.99 15.13
CA ALA A 79 -5.88 -3.80 15.03
C ALA A 79 -7.39 -4.11 14.95
N HIS A 80 -7.78 -5.14 14.19
CA HIS A 80 -9.19 -5.50 13.99
C HIS A 80 -9.34 -7.01 13.77
N PRO A 81 -10.42 -7.69 14.28
CA PRO A 81 -10.62 -9.15 14.18
C PRO A 81 -10.27 -9.76 12.83
N LEU A 82 -9.90 -11.05 12.85
CA LEU A 82 -9.47 -11.87 11.70
C LEU A 82 -7.99 -11.68 11.31
N VAL A 83 -7.12 -11.65 12.33
CA VAL A 83 -5.66 -11.65 12.17
C VAL A 83 -5.07 -12.90 12.83
N GLU A 84 -4.12 -13.52 12.13
CA GLU A 84 -3.29 -14.61 12.61
C GLU A 84 -1.81 -14.24 12.49
N ALA A 85 -1.00 -14.66 13.47
CA ALA A 85 0.44 -14.45 13.49
C ALA A 85 1.16 -15.80 13.62
N GLY A 86 2.18 -16.00 12.78
CA GLY A 86 3.11 -17.11 12.86
C GLY A 86 4.39 -16.70 13.58
N PHE A 87 4.86 -17.55 14.50
CA PHE A 87 6.10 -17.33 15.25
C PHE A 87 7.06 -18.50 15.04
N ALA A 88 8.35 -18.25 15.20
CA ALA A 88 9.38 -19.29 15.18
C ALA A 88 9.32 -20.20 16.42
N ASP A 89 8.82 -19.67 17.54
CA ASP A 89 8.53 -20.41 18.78
C ASP A 89 7.01 -20.36 19.07
N ASP A 90 6.41 -21.52 19.30
CA ASP A 90 4.97 -21.67 19.55
C ASP A 90 4.50 -21.00 20.85
N SER A 91 5.42 -20.68 21.77
CA SER A 91 5.10 -20.03 23.05
C SER A 91 4.41 -18.65 22.87
N ALA A 92 4.80 -17.89 21.85
CA ALA A 92 4.27 -16.55 21.57
C ALA A 92 2.88 -16.57 20.91
N LYS A 93 2.44 -17.72 20.36
CA LYS A 93 1.18 -17.85 19.63
C LYS A 93 -0.06 -17.71 20.53
N ALA A 94 0.05 -18.10 21.80
CA ALA A 94 -1.08 -18.09 22.74
C ALA A 94 -1.56 -16.67 23.08
N ASP A 95 -0.66 -15.68 22.97
CA ASP A 95 -0.91 -14.32 23.45
C ASP A 95 -1.45 -13.37 22.37
N PHE A 96 -1.60 -13.82 21.11
CA PHE A 96 -2.02 -12.98 19.98
C PHE A 96 -3.28 -13.52 19.28
N THR A 97 -4.43 -13.35 19.94
CA THR A 97 -5.74 -13.91 19.55
C THR A 97 -6.87 -12.88 19.47
N SER A 98 -6.68 -11.66 19.96
CA SER A 98 -7.72 -10.63 20.06
C SER A 98 -7.18 -9.21 19.84
N PRO A 99 -8.05 -8.26 19.42
CA PRO A 99 -7.63 -6.89 19.16
C PRO A 99 -6.99 -6.20 20.38
N SER A 100 -6.08 -5.27 20.12
CA SER A 100 -5.20 -4.57 21.08
C SER A 100 -4.02 -5.38 21.62
N GLN A 101 -3.95 -6.67 21.32
CA GLN A 101 -2.77 -7.45 21.65
C GLN A 101 -1.59 -7.04 20.75
N ARG A 102 -0.39 -7.14 21.35
CA ARG A 102 0.87 -6.80 20.70
C ARG A 102 1.79 -8.02 20.74
N ALA A 103 2.66 -8.12 19.75
CA ALA A 103 3.71 -9.13 19.73
C ALA A 103 5.02 -8.51 19.24
N SER A 104 6.14 -9.05 19.70
CA SER A 104 7.46 -8.65 19.20
C SER A 104 7.61 -9.07 17.75
N LEU A 105 8.23 -8.24 16.91
CA LEU A 105 8.66 -8.64 15.57
C LEU A 105 9.87 -9.59 15.62
N PHE A 106 10.62 -9.60 16.74
CA PHE A 106 11.67 -10.59 16.97
C PHE A 106 11.04 -11.96 17.21
N GLY A 107 11.30 -12.90 16.31
CA GLY A 107 10.70 -14.25 16.34
C GLY A 107 9.37 -14.37 15.59
N LEU A 108 8.81 -13.27 15.08
CA LEU A 108 7.65 -13.31 14.21
C LEU A 108 8.07 -13.75 12.79
N SER A 109 7.43 -14.81 12.29
CA SER A 109 7.71 -15.40 10.97
C SER A 109 6.69 -15.00 9.92
N SER A 110 5.42 -14.79 10.29
CA SER A 110 4.39 -14.31 9.37
C SER A 110 3.25 -13.58 10.08
N VAL A 111 2.54 -12.74 9.32
CA VAL A 111 1.28 -12.12 9.73
C VAL A 111 0.30 -12.25 8.59
N ARG A 112 -0.91 -12.70 8.89
CA ARG A 112 -1.99 -12.85 7.92
C ARG A 112 -3.24 -12.16 8.44
N SER A 113 -3.87 -11.36 7.59
CA SER A 113 -5.21 -10.84 7.79
C SER A 113 -6.19 -11.47 6.81
N SER A 114 -7.48 -11.52 7.17
CA SER A 114 -8.52 -12.13 6.33
C SER A 114 -9.39 -11.09 5.64
N ALA A 115 -10.07 -11.52 4.57
CA ALA A 115 -11.06 -10.73 3.86
C ALA A 115 -12.20 -10.27 4.79
N LEU A 116 -13.01 -9.33 4.28
CA LEU A 116 -14.22 -8.90 4.97
C LEU A 116 -15.18 -10.09 5.17
N ASP A 117 -15.54 -10.35 6.42
CA ASP A 117 -16.67 -11.19 6.81
C ASP A 117 -17.88 -10.27 6.99
N SER A 118 -18.78 -10.29 6.00
CA SER A 118 -19.99 -9.47 5.98
C SER A 118 -21.05 -9.92 7.00
N GLU A 119 -21.02 -11.17 7.44
CA GLU A 119 -21.94 -11.69 8.47
C GLU A 119 -21.54 -11.22 9.87
N GLN A 120 -20.24 -11.21 10.15
CA GLN A 120 -19.70 -10.79 11.44
C GLN A 120 -19.37 -9.30 11.51
N ALA A 121 -19.46 -8.58 10.38
CA ALA A 121 -18.99 -7.21 10.24
C ALA A 121 -17.53 -7.06 10.70
N HIS A 122 -16.68 -7.99 10.26
CA HIS A 122 -15.25 -8.04 10.60
C HIS A 122 -14.39 -7.92 9.34
N TRP A 123 -13.37 -7.06 9.39
CA TRP A 123 -12.36 -6.95 8.34
C TRP A 123 -10.97 -7.11 8.97
N GLY A 124 -10.16 -8.05 8.50
CA GLY A 124 -8.84 -8.30 9.07
C GLY A 124 -7.93 -7.10 8.91
N ILE A 125 -7.41 -6.56 10.02
CA ILE A 125 -6.41 -5.48 10.00
C ILE A 125 -5.31 -5.75 11.01
N ALA A 126 -4.07 -5.73 10.54
CA ALA A 126 -2.87 -5.81 11.36
C ALA A 126 -1.90 -4.68 11.00
N LEU A 127 -1.04 -4.31 11.95
CA LEU A 127 -0.08 -3.24 11.76
C LEU A 127 1.27 -3.62 12.35
N LEU A 128 2.33 -3.54 11.55
CA LEU A 128 3.72 -3.68 12.02
C LEU A 128 4.34 -2.29 12.10
N HIS A 129 5.06 -2.02 13.20
CA HIS A 129 5.90 -0.84 13.36
C HIS A 129 7.35 -1.29 13.41
N LEU A 130 8.09 -1.08 12.32
CA LEU A 130 9.49 -1.45 12.22
C LEU A 130 10.38 -0.27 12.60
N GLY A 131 11.34 -0.51 13.48
CA GLY A 131 12.34 0.48 13.87
C GLY A 131 13.34 0.80 12.76
N ALA A 132 13.60 -0.13 11.85
CA ALA A 132 14.47 0.07 10.68
C ALA A 132 15.85 0.68 11.01
N ASN A 133 16.46 0.20 12.10
CA ASN A 133 17.71 0.67 12.69
C ASN A 133 17.68 2.12 13.22
N LEU A 134 16.52 2.73 13.42
CA LEU A 134 16.40 4.03 14.09
C LEU A 134 16.85 3.92 15.56
N PRO A 135 17.49 4.96 16.11
CA PRO A 135 17.94 4.97 17.50
C PRO A 135 16.76 4.98 18.48
N LEU A 136 16.98 4.52 19.72
CA LEU A 136 15.92 4.53 20.75
C LEU A 136 15.40 5.94 21.08
N THR A 137 16.22 6.97 20.88
CA THR A 137 15.84 8.37 21.10
C THR A 137 15.00 8.96 19.97
N TYR A 138 14.80 8.24 18.86
CA TYR A 138 13.98 8.74 17.76
C TYR A 138 12.49 8.70 18.14
N GLU A 139 11.86 9.86 18.27
CA GLU A 139 10.43 9.97 18.62
C GLU A 139 9.51 10.01 17.38
N GLY A 140 10.09 9.97 16.18
CA GLY A 140 9.33 9.95 14.94
C GLY A 140 8.77 8.58 14.59
N MET A 141 7.97 8.57 13.51
CA MET A 141 7.47 7.33 12.91
C MET A 141 8.61 6.56 12.24
N GLY A 142 8.75 5.27 12.53
CA GLY A 142 9.61 4.37 11.78
C GLY A 142 9.00 3.98 10.43
N ILE A 143 9.03 2.69 10.12
CA ILE A 143 8.30 2.13 9.00
C ILE A 143 7.00 1.53 9.54
N LEU A 144 5.86 1.89 8.95
CA LEU A 144 4.58 1.28 9.24
C LEU A 144 4.17 0.39 8.08
N VAL A 145 3.80 -0.86 8.37
CA VAL A 145 3.23 -1.79 7.41
C VAL A 145 1.83 -2.15 7.87
N LEU A 146 0.82 -1.65 7.15
CA LEU A 146 -0.60 -1.92 7.38
C LEU A 146 -1.05 -3.04 6.46
N LEU A 147 -1.55 -4.13 7.03
CA LEU A 147 -2.24 -5.20 6.32
C LEU A 147 -3.73 -5.00 6.50
N ALA A 148 -4.50 -5.06 5.41
CA ALA A 148 -5.96 -5.02 5.48
C ALA A 148 -6.56 -6.00 4.47
N GLY A 149 -7.65 -6.68 4.85
CA GLY A 149 -8.28 -7.71 4.03
C GLY A 149 -7.43 -8.97 3.92
N ALA A 150 -7.68 -9.80 2.90
CA ALA A 150 -6.91 -11.02 2.67
C ALA A 150 -5.47 -10.68 2.22
N ALA A 151 -4.58 -10.50 3.18
CA ALA A 151 -3.20 -10.10 2.99
C ALA A 151 -2.28 -10.90 3.91
N GLU A 152 -1.08 -11.19 3.45
CA GLU A 152 -0.06 -11.89 4.23
C GLU A 152 1.31 -11.27 3.99
N VAL A 153 2.07 -11.13 5.08
CA VAL A 153 3.45 -10.70 5.08
C VAL A 153 4.27 -11.76 5.79
N ILE A 154 5.28 -12.29 5.09
CA ILE A 154 6.20 -13.31 5.61
C ILE A 154 7.57 -12.67 5.81
N ASN A 155 8.15 -12.85 6.99
CA ASN A 155 9.49 -12.40 7.29
C ASN A 155 10.52 -13.23 6.53
N GLN A 156 11.38 -12.56 5.76
CA GLN A 156 12.50 -13.17 5.03
C GLN A 156 13.85 -12.66 5.51
N SER A 157 13.89 -11.84 6.56
CA SER A 157 15.13 -11.48 7.24
C SER A 157 15.72 -12.72 7.94
N ASP A 158 17.02 -12.94 7.81
CA ASP A 158 17.73 -13.97 8.57
C ASP A 158 17.74 -13.60 10.06
N PRO A 159 17.08 -14.38 10.94
CA PRO A 159 17.00 -14.09 12.37
C PRO A 159 18.37 -13.98 13.05
N ALA A 160 19.39 -14.71 12.57
CA ALA A 160 20.73 -14.65 13.14
C ALA A 160 21.48 -13.35 12.81
N SER A 161 21.06 -12.66 11.75
CA SER A 161 21.66 -11.42 11.26
C SER A 161 20.87 -10.18 11.68
N VAL A 162 19.72 -10.34 12.34
CA VAL A 162 18.90 -9.23 12.84
C VAL A 162 19.62 -8.52 13.97
N MET A 163 19.89 -7.23 13.76
CA MET A 163 20.51 -6.35 14.73
C MET A 163 19.56 -6.06 15.89
N GLN A 164 20.12 -5.96 17.08
CA GLN A 164 19.45 -5.41 18.25
C GLN A 164 19.87 -3.95 18.46
N ILE A 165 18.90 -3.09 18.75
CA ILE A 165 19.17 -1.68 19.04
C ILE A 165 19.77 -1.60 20.45
N ALA A 166 20.86 -0.85 20.60
CA ALA A 166 21.52 -0.66 21.88
C ALA A 166 20.97 0.57 22.63
N GLU A 167 21.10 0.54 23.96
CA GLU A 167 20.92 1.74 24.77
C GLU A 167 22.04 2.75 24.47
N PRO A 168 21.72 4.05 24.31
CA PRO A 168 22.73 5.07 24.05
C PRO A 168 23.76 5.17 25.19
N LEU A 169 25.03 5.23 24.81
CA LEU A 169 26.16 5.41 25.70
C LEU A 169 26.59 6.88 25.71
N SER A 170 26.85 7.44 26.89
CA SER A 170 27.42 8.78 27.02
C SER A 170 28.95 8.73 26.90
N THR A 171 29.51 9.42 25.91
CA THR A 171 30.95 9.64 25.72
C THR A 171 31.28 11.14 25.60
N ALA A 172 32.56 11.49 25.62
CA ALA A 172 33.03 12.87 25.50
C ALA A 172 33.96 13.06 24.29
N ALA A 173 33.92 14.24 23.68
CA ALA A 173 34.88 14.61 22.64
C ALA A 173 36.27 14.91 23.24
N LEU A 174 37.31 14.26 22.70
CA LEU A 174 38.71 14.45 23.11
C LEU A 174 39.34 15.68 22.44
N THR A 175 38.83 16.05 21.28
CA THR A 175 39.31 17.15 20.43
C THR A 175 38.11 17.94 19.92
N ALA A 176 38.33 19.19 19.51
CA ALA A 176 37.30 19.94 18.81
C ALA A 176 37.06 19.30 17.43
N THR A 177 35.82 18.88 17.17
CA THR A 177 35.44 18.15 15.96
C THR A 177 34.10 18.66 15.42
N THR A 178 33.47 17.93 14.50
CA THR A 178 32.22 18.31 13.84
C THR A 178 31.29 17.10 13.77
N ARG A 179 29.99 17.32 13.99
CA ARG A 179 28.94 16.35 13.68
C ARG A 179 28.59 16.44 12.20
N PHE A 180 28.29 15.31 11.58
CA PHE A 180 27.97 15.20 10.17
C PHE A 180 26.64 14.49 9.92
N LYS A 181 26.00 14.77 8.78
CA LYS A 181 24.72 14.12 8.41
C LYS A 181 24.84 12.62 8.15
N LYS A 182 26.00 12.17 7.66
CA LYS A 182 26.28 10.78 7.28
C LYS A 182 27.78 10.50 7.40
N PRO A 183 28.19 9.23 7.61
CA PRO A 183 29.60 8.86 7.55
C PRO A 183 30.12 8.92 6.10
N GLY A 184 31.43 9.00 5.94
CA GLY A 184 32.09 8.90 4.64
C GLY A 184 33.27 9.84 4.45
N ILE A 185 33.83 9.85 3.24
CA ILE A 185 35.08 10.56 2.91
C ILE A 185 34.88 12.08 2.85
N ILE A 186 33.72 12.53 2.35
CA ILE A 186 33.37 13.96 2.26
C ILE A 186 31.97 14.13 2.84
N PRO A 187 31.83 14.06 4.17
CA PRO A 187 30.55 14.12 4.83
C PRO A 187 30.05 15.58 4.94
N GLU A 188 28.73 15.77 4.89
CA GLU A 188 28.12 17.10 5.01
C GLU A 188 28.10 17.52 6.50
N PRO A 189 28.75 18.64 6.87
CA PRO A 189 28.82 19.07 8.26
C PRO A 189 27.46 19.59 8.76
N LEU A 190 27.12 19.25 10.00
CA LEU A 190 25.93 19.72 10.71
C LEU A 190 26.28 20.82 11.72
N GLY A 191 27.33 20.63 12.52
CA GLY A 191 27.71 21.60 13.53
C GLY A 191 28.94 21.18 14.34
N PRO A 192 29.61 22.13 15.00
CA PRO A 192 30.82 21.85 15.77
C PRO A 192 30.52 21.06 17.05
N VAL A 193 31.53 20.36 17.55
CA VAL A 193 31.58 19.73 18.87
C VAL A 193 32.84 20.25 19.57
N ALA A 194 32.69 20.84 20.75
CA ALA A 194 33.82 21.31 21.53
C ALA A 194 34.48 20.16 22.30
N VAL A 195 35.72 20.36 22.74
CA VAL A 195 36.41 19.44 23.65
C VAL A 195 35.57 19.29 24.93
N ASP A 196 35.50 18.09 25.47
CA ASP A 196 34.72 17.69 26.64
C ASP A 196 33.18 17.75 26.49
N ASP A 197 32.66 18.10 25.30
CA ASP A 197 31.23 18.00 25.03
C ASP A 197 30.77 16.54 25.15
N LEU A 198 29.63 16.34 25.84
CA LEU A 198 29.02 15.03 26.01
C LEU A 198 28.13 14.67 24.83
N LEU A 199 28.35 13.47 24.29
CA LEU A 199 27.58 12.89 23.19
C LEU A 199 26.98 11.55 23.62
N LEU A 200 25.73 11.33 23.26
CA LEU A 200 25.06 10.04 23.31
C LEU A 200 25.29 9.32 21.98
N VAL A 201 25.86 8.13 22.04
CA VAL A 201 26.16 7.30 20.86
C VAL A 201 25.59 5.91 21.00
N ASP A 202 25.11 5.31 19.92
CA ASP A 202 24.38 4.03 20.00
C ASP A 202 24.70 3.03 18.88
N ALA A 203 25.54 3.40 17.91
CA ALA A 203 25.94 2.51 16.82
C ALA A 203 27.21 2.99 16.13
N PHE A 204 27.92 2.04 15.52
CA PHE A 204 28.98 2.28 14.54
C PHE A 204 28.41 2.35 13.12
N ASP A 205 29.19 2.87 12.18
CA ASP A 205 28.99 2.58 10.76
C ASP A 205 29.55 1.19 10.40
N ASP A 206 29.50 0.80 9.12
CA ASP A 206 30.03 -0.49 8.67
C ASP A 206 31.55 -0.58 8.71
N SER A 207 32.26 0.56 8.62
CA SER A 207 33.72 0.61 8.76
C SER A 207 34.19 0.56 10.22
N GLY A 208 33.36 1.00 11.16
CA GLY A 208 33.73 1.19 12.56
C GLY A 208 34.51 2.49 12.83
N ASP A 209 34.69 3.33 11.80
CA ASP A 209 35.39 4.62 11.92
C ASP A 209 34.47 5.74 12.40
N TRP A 210 33.15 5.56 12.30
CA TRP A 210 32.16 6.56 12.67
C TRP A 210 31.22 6.06 13.76
N LEU A 211 30.89 6.94 14.70
CA LEU A 211 29.87 6.71 15.71
C LEU A 211 28.65 7.55 15.43
N ARG A 212 27.47 6.93 15.48
CA ARG A 212 26.19 7.61 15.39
C ARG A 212 25.92 8.33 16.70
N VAL A 213 25.69 9.63 16.60
CA VAL A 213 25.30 10.52 17.69
C VAL A 213 23.79 10.73 17.66
N VAL A 214 23.15 10.65 18.83
CA VAL A 214 21.70 10.60 18.98
C VAL A 214 21.13 11.60 19.99
N ASN A 215 21.89 12.68 20.28
CA ASN A 215 21.48 13.78 21.15
C ASN A 215 20.21 14.47 20.62
N ASP A 216 19.28 14.80 21.52
CA ASP A 216 18.13 15.68 21.27
C ASP A 216 17.27 15.33 20.04
N GLY A 217 17.28 14.06 19.62
CA GLY A 217 16.51 13.55 18.48
C GLY A 217 17.12 13.82 17.09
N GLU A 218 18.27 14.49 16.99
CA GLU A 218 18.98 14.71 15.71
C GLU A 218 20.01 13.61 15.47
N ILE A 219 19.75 12.74 14.50
CA ILE A 219 20.69 11.69 14.10
C ILE A 219 21.86 12.33 13.34
N SER A 220 23.07 12.12 13.85
CA SER A 220 24.30 12.63 13.25
C SER A 220 25.46 11.65 13.45
N TRP A 221 26.63 11.98 12.91
CA TRP A 221 27.80 11.10 12.93
C TRP A 221 29.06 11.89 13.30
N VAL A 222 29.96 11.28 14.07
CA VAL A 222 31.27 11.83 14.45
C VAL A 222 32.33 10.75 14.26
N GLU A 223 33.55 11.14 13.89
CA GLU A 223 34.67 10.20 13.78
C GLU A 223 34.99 9.59 15.16
N ARG A 224 35.06 8.27 15.24
CA ARG A 224 35.31 7.52 16.48
C ARG A 224 36.59 7.95 17.17
N GLN A 225 37.62 8.31 16.40
CA GLN A 225 38.93 8.69 16.94
C GLN A 225 38.91 10.00 17.74
N ASP A 226 37.92 10.87 17.49
CA ASP A 226 37.75 12.14 18.20
C ASP A 226 37.00 11.97 19.53
N LEU A 227 36.49 10.77 19.83
CA LEU A 227 35.70 10.47 21.02
C LEU A 227 36.46 9.60 22.02
N ALA A 228 36.16 9.78 23.30
CA ALA A 228 36.68 8.93 24.36
C ALA A 228 36.20 7.49 24.15
N ARG A 229 37.14 6.54 24.09
CA ARG A 229 36.81 5.11 23.94
C ARG A 229 36.30 4.55 25.25
N LEU A 230 35.12 3.94 25.22
CA LEU A 230 34.53 3.22 26.35
C LEU A 230 34.55 1.71 26.05
N ASN A 231 34.82 0.87 27.05
CA ASN A 231 34.73 -0.58 26.87
C ASN A 231 33.30 -1.03 26.49
N ALA A 232 32.28 -0.31 26.96
CA ALA A 232 30.89 -0.57 26.61
C ALA A 232 30.60 -0.37 25.10
N MET A 233 31.44 0.39 24.38
CA MET A 233 31.28 0.57 22.94
C MET A 233 31.47 -0.75 22.17
N ASP A 234 32.21 -1.71 22.70
CA ASP A 234 32.43 -3.00 22.04
C ASP A 234 31.13 -3.82 21.87
N ALA A 235 30.04 -3.43 22.56
CA ALA A 235 28.71 -4.01 22.44
C ALA A 235 27.76 -3.22 21.50
N LEU A 236 28.19 -2.07 20.95
CA LEU A 236 27.35 -1.29 20.04
C LEU A 236 27.25 -1.98 18.67
N PRO A 237 26.07 -1.96 18.03
CA PRO A 237 25.88 -2.53 16.71
C PRO A 237 26.53 -1.69 15.61
N ALA A 238 26.83 -2.31 14.46
CA ALA A 238 27.33 -1.63 13.26
C ALA A 238 26.23 -1.48 12.20
N ILE A 239 25.87 -0.24 11.87
CA ILE A 239 24.82 0.12 10.92
C ILE A 239 25.44 0.47 9.57
N GLY A 240 25.03 -0.25 8.52
CA GLY A 240 25.47 0.03 7.15
C GLY A 240 24.56 -0.63 6.13
N VAL A 241 25.03 -0.72 4.88
CA VAL A 241 24.26 -1.22 3.73
C VAL A 241 23.74 -2.65 3.98
N GLY A 242 24.44 -3.45 4.78
CA GLY A 242 24.05 -4.81 5.19
C GLY A 242 23.24 -4.94 6.49
N ALA A 243 23.03 -3.87 7.26
CA ALA A 243 22.37 -3.96 8.56
C ALA A 243 20.94 -4.47 8.42
N THR A 244 20.61 -5.58 9.10
CA THR A 244 19.33 -6.27 8.99
C THR A 244 18.49 -6.02 10.23
N PHE A 245 17.19 -5.82 10.04
CA PHE A 245 16.17 -5.68 11.09
C PHE A 245 15.00 -6.62 10.77
N PRO A 246 14.10 -6.91 11.73
CA PRO A 246 12.92 -7.75 11.46
C PRO A 246 12.18 -7.23 10.22
N PHE A 247 11.77 -8.11 9.30
CA PHE A 247 11.04 -7.72 8.08
C PHE A 247 11.72 -6.68 7.18
N LYS A 248 13.04 -6.42 7.31
CA LYS A 248 13.80 -5.72 6.26
C LYS A 248 13.62 -6.39 4.91
N SER A 249 13.66 -7.73 4.91
CA SER A 249 13.28 -8.55 3.77
C SER A 249 11.95 -9.23 4.08
N MET A 250 10.98 -9.13 3.17
CA MET A 250 9.66 -9.71 3.35
C MET A 250 9.03 -10.16 2.03
N SER A 251 8.25 -11.23 2.10
CA SER A 251 7.32 -11.59 1.02
C SER A 251 5.93 -11.07 1.35
N ILE A 252 5.28 -10.48 0.36
CA ILE A 252 3.95 -9.89 0.45
C ILE A 252 3.04 -10.57 -0.56
N SER A 253 1.90 -11.04 -0.09
CA SER A 253 0.83 -11.60 -0.90
C SER A 253 -0.52 -11.01 -0.46
N THR A 254 -1.45 -10.92 -1.39
CA THR A 254 -2.86 -10.60 -1.13
C THR A 254 -3.73 -11.49 -2.00
N ASN A 255 -4.92 -11.86 -1.55
CA ASN A 255 -5.84 -12.64 -2.37
C ASN A 255 -6.84 -11.72 -3.09
N PRO A 256 -6.76 -11.51 -4.42
CA PRO A 256 -7.67 -10.63 -5.18
C PRO A 256 -9.10 -11.17 -5.33
N GLU A 257 -9.50 -12.17 -4.56
CA GLU A 257 -10.86 -12.70 -4.59
C GLU A 257 -11.87 -11.54 -4.55
N TYR A 258 -12.78 -11.51 -5.53
CA TYR A 258 -13.65 -10.36 -5.80
C TYR A 258 -14.36 -9.95 -4.50
N PRO A 259 -13.93 -8.85 -3.86
CA PRO A 259 -14.50 -8.51 -2.57
C PRO A 259 -15.95 -8.14 -2.79
N GLU A 260 -16.84 -8.63 -1.92
CA GLU A 260 -18.25 -8.21 -1.92
C GLU A 260 -18.40 -6.69 -1.67
N CYS A 261 -17.32 -6.04 -1.25
CA CYS A 261 -17.20 -4.66 -0.84
C CYS A 261 -15.94 -4.02 -1.46
N ASP A 262 -16.13 -3.15 -2.47
CA ASP A 262 -15.04 -2.42 -3.16
C ASP A 262 -14.16 -1.58 -2.22
N GLN A 263 -14.66 -1.21 -1.03
CA GLN A 263 -13.88 -0.47 -0.04
C GLN A 263 -12.99 -1.36 0.83
N ALA A 264 -13.30 -2.65 0.92
CA ALA A 264 -12.61 -3.65 1.74
C ALA A 264 -11.65 -4.55 0.93
N GLU A 265 -11.27 -4.10 -0.26
CA GLU A 265 -10.24 -4.75 -1.06
C GLU A 265 -8.95 -4.98 -0.25
N PRO A 266 -8.28 -6.12 -0.47
CA PRO A 266 -7.07 -6.44 0.25
C PRO A 266 -5.93 -5.50 -0.13
N MET A 267 -5.08 -5.15 0.83
CA MET A 267 -3.91 -4.32 0.59
C MET A 267 -2.84 -4.52 1.65
N VAL A 268 -1.59 -4.29 1.24
CA VAL A 268 -0.50 -3.98 2.15
C VAL A 268 -0.02 -2.56 1.86
N ALA A 269 -0.16 -1.66 2.82
CA ALA A 269 0.34 -0.29 2.72
C ALA A 269 1.62 -0.14 3.53
N ILE A 270 2.65 0.45 2.93
CA ILE A 270 3.92 0.70 3.59
C ILE A 270 4.17 2.20 3.62
N GLN A 271 4.37 2.76 4.80
CA GLN A 271 4.73 4.14 5.01
C GLN A 271 6.07 4.24 5.73
N THR A 272 7.03 4.91 5.12
CA THR A 272 8.35 5.22 5.67
C THR A 272 8.41 6.68 6.12
N ALA A 273 9.40 7.01 6.96
CA ALA A 273 9.77 8.40 7.22
C ALA A 273 10.45 9.02 5.98
N GLU A 274 10.16 10.30 5.72
CA GLU A 274 10.70 11.04 4.55
C GLU A 274 12.24 11.10 4.53
N ASP A 275 12.87 11.14 5.71
CA ASP A 275 14.32 11.28 5.86
C ASP A 275 15.02 9.96 6.20
N LEU A 276 14.32 8.82 6.10
CA LEU A 276 14.89 7.51 6.33
C LEU A 276 15.18 6.85 4.98
N PRO A 277 16.43 6.87 4.47
CA PRO A 277 16.81 6.16 3.27
C PRO A 277 16.92 4.66 3.56
N THR A 278 15.79 4.02 3.87
CA THR A 278 15.72 2.58 4.10
C THR A 278 15.26 1.86 2.84
N SER A 279 16.13 0.99 2.33
CA SER A 279 15.78 -0.01 1.33
C SER A 279 15.10 -1.18 2.03
N LEU A 280 13.92 -1.56 1.56
CA LEU A 280 13.24 -2.80 1.96
C LEU A 280 13.32 -3.78 0.80
N THR A 281 13.61 -5.04 1.09
CA THR A 281 13.55 -6.10 0.09
C THR A 281 12.14 -6.68 0.12
N ILE A 282 11.33 -6.39 -0.90
CA ILE A 282 9.93 -6.85 -0.98
C ILE A 282 9.82 -7.81 -2.15
N ASN A 283 9.37 -9.04 -1.87
CA ASN A 283 9.28 -10.11 -2.88
C ASN A 283 10.60 -10.25 -3.67
N GLY A 284 11.73 -10.21 -2.96
CA GLY A 284 13.07 -10.36 -3.52
C GLY A 284 13.62 -9.18 -4.31
N VAL A 285 12.97 -8.01 -4.25
CA VAL A 285 13.41 -6.77 -4.92
C VAL A 285 13.68 -5.69 -3.90
N ASP A 286 14.84 -5.03 -3.99
CA ASP A 286 15.14 -3.86 -3.16
C ASP A 286 14.34 -2.65 -3.65
N ILE A 287 13.54 -2.10 -2.75
CA ILE A 287 12.65 -0.98 -2.99
C ILE A 287 13.06 0.14 -2.03
N HIS A 288 13.47 1.26 -2.61
CA HIS A 288 13.66 2.50 -1.86
C HIS A 288 12.32 3.22 -1.78
N ILE A 289 11.64 3.10 -0.64
CA ILE A 289 10.34 3.75 -0.44
C ILE A 289 10.60 5.13 0.15
N GLY A 290 10.51 6.16 -0.70
CA GLY A 290 10.68 7.55 -0.27
C GLY A 290 9.46 8.15 0.42
N SER A 291 8.40 7.36 0.66
CA SER A 291 7.31 7.71 1.57
C SER A 291 6.21 6.64 1.68
N MET A 292 5.28 6.55 0.72
CA MET A 292 4.04 5.75 0.92
C MET A 292 3.62 5.04 -0.36
N VAL A 293 3.46 3.72 -0.22
CA VAL A 293 3.04 2.83 -1.31
C VAL A 293 1.93 1.90 -0.82
N THR A 294 1.14 1.40 -1.75
CA THR A 294 0.30 0.21 -1.53
C THR A 294 0.70 -0.89 -2.49
N ILE A 295 0.54 -2.12 -2.03
CA ILE A 295 0.82 -3.34 -2.77
C ILE A 295 -0.43 -4.21 -2.74
N GLN A 296 -0.81 -4.72 -3.91
CA GLN A 296 -1.95 -5.62 -4.07
C GLN A 296 -1.67 -6.59 -5.22
N GLN A 297 -1.81 -7.88 -4.99
CA GLN A 297 -1.88 -8.85 -6.08
C GLN A 297 -3.14 -8.60 -6.91
N VAL A 298 -2.96 -8.37 -8.21
CA VAL A 298 -4.05 -8.18 -9.19
C VAL A 298 -4.35 -9.46 -9.96
N HIS A 299 -3.44 -10.43 -9.90
CA HIS A 299 -3.59 -11.75 -10.48
C HIS A 299 -2.73 -12.76 -9.70
N ARG A 300 -2.94 -14.06 -9.90
CA ARG A 300 -2.14 -15.13 -9.24
C ARG A 300 -0.63 -14.93 -9.37
N ASN A 301 -0.18 -14.43 -10.52
CA ASN A 301 1.23 -14.22 -10.84
C ASN A 301 1.57 -12.74 -11.07
N ALA A 302 0.78 -11.81 -10.54
CA ALA A 302 1.06 -10.39 -10.72
C ALA A 302 0.66 -9.58 -9.49
N LEU A 303 1.54 -8.64 -9.08
CA LEU A 303 1.23 -7.62 -8.10
C LEU A 303 1.28 -6.23 -8.71
N SER A 304 0.39 -5.35 -8.28
CA SER A 304 0.51 -3.91 -8.45
C SER A 304 1.23 -3.33 -7.23
N LEU A 305 2.17 -2.43 -7.49
CA LEU A 305 2.73 -1.51 -6.50
C LEU A 305 2.40 -0.09 -6.96
N THR A 306 1.62 0.62 -6.15
CA THR A 306 1.24 2.01 -6.40
C THR A 306 2.01 2.94 -5.49
N VAL A 307 2.62 3.98 -6.07
CA VAL A 307 3.29 5.03 -5.30
C VAL A 307 2.33 6.19 -5.09
N HIS A 308 1.95 6.43 -3.84
CA HIS A 308 1.04 7.52 -3.50
C HIS A 308 1.78 8.77 -3.01
N ARG A 309 2.98 8.61 -2.46
CA ARG A 309 3.86 9.73 -2.08
C ARG A 309 5.32 9.32 -2.19
N GLY A 310 6.15 10.25 -2.65
CA GLY A 310 7.57 10.03 -2.87
C GLY A 310 7.84 9.36 -4.22
N LYS A 311 8.79 8.43 -4.23
CA LYS A 311 9.13 7.62 -5.39
C LYS A 311 9.61 6.26 -4.93
N VAL A 312 9.50 5.29 -5.83
CA VAL A 312 10.14 3.98 -5.72
C VAL A 312 11.13 3.84 -6.86
N THR A 313 12.31 3.33 -6.56
CA THR A 313 13.27 2.90 -7.58
C THR A 313 13.40 1.39 -7.51
N THR A 314 13.15 0.71 -8.64
CA THR A 314 13.30 -0.75 -8.75
C THR A 314 14.76 -1.13 -8.98
N ILE A 315 15.10 -2.40 -8.81
CA ILE A 315 16.45 -2.93 -9.05
C ILE A 315 16.95 -2.74 -10.49
N PHE A 316 16.05 -2.54 -11.45
CA PHE A 316 16.38 -2.28 -12.85
C PHE A 316 16.57 -0.78 -13.17
N GLY A 317 16.57 0.07 -12.13
CA GLY A 317 16.76 1.52 -12.26
C GLY A 317 15.49 2.29 -12.67
N GLN A 318 14.37 1.61 -12.91
CA GLN A 318 13.09 2.25 -13.17
C GLN A 318 12.65 3.03 -11.94
N THR A 319 12.25 4.29 -12.14
CA THR A 319 11.68 5.11 -11.08
C THR A 319 10.18 5.26 -11.28
N VAL A 320 9.41 4.82 -10.29
CA VAL A 320 7.96 4.97 -10.20
C VAL A 320 7.67 6.16 -9.31
N ARG A 321 6.95 7.15 -9.84
CA ARG A 321 6.67 8.40 -9.16
C ARG A 321 5.31 8.36 -8.48
N GLN A 322 5.10 9.31 -7.57
CA GLN A 322 3.77 9.58 -7.04
C GLN A 322 2.74 9.69 -8.17
N GLY A 323 1.63 8.97 -8.03
CA GLY A 323 0.61 8.92 -9.08
C GLY A 323 0.70 7.72 -10.00
N GLU A 324 1.79 6.96 -9.92
CA GLU A 324 2.07 5.85 -10.82
C GLU A 324 2.00 4.51 -10.10
N SER A 325 1.63 3.48 -10.86
CA SER A 325 1.66 2.08 -10.48
C SER A 325 2.62 1.30 -11.39
N VAL A 326 3.18 0.22 -10.90
CA VAL A 326 3.90 -0.78 -11.69
C VAL A 326 3.37 -2.17 -11.39
N ILE A 327 3.35 -3.03 -12.41
CA ILE A 327 2.96 -4.42 -12.27
C ILE A 327 4.22 -5.29 -12.21
N GLY A 328 4.45 -5.94 -11.08
CA GLY A 328 5.49 -6.94 -10.90
C GLY A 328 4.99 -8.32 -11.30
N ILE A 329 5.69 -9.01 -12.19
CA ILE A 329 5.42 -10.40 -12.54
C ILE A 329 6.01 -11.30 -11.45
N LEU A 330 5.16 -12.09 -10.82
CA LEU A 330 5.55 -13.01 -9.76
C LEU A 330 5.96 -14.36 -10.33
N GLY A 331 7.16 -14.79 -9.96
CA GLY A 331 7.62 -16.16 -10.04
C GLY A 331 7.76 -16.77 -8.65
N GLN A 332 8.24 -18.01 -8.61
CA GLN A 332 8.59 -18.71 -7.37
C GLN A 332 10.09 -18.90 -7.31
N THR A 333 10.67 -18.65 -6.14
CA THR A 333 12.05 -19.07 -5.83
C THR A 333 12.10 -20.61 -5.71
N PRO A 334 13.30 -21.23 -5.78
CA PRO A 334 13.45 -22.66 -5.47
C PRO A 334 12.92 -23.04 -4.08
N ALA A 335 12.88 -22.09 -3.14
CA ALA A 335 12.32 -22.24 -1.80
C ALA A 335 10.79 -22.01 -1.73
N GLY A 336 10.13 -21.77 -2.87
CA GLY A 336 8.68 -21.59 -2.99
C GLY A 336 8.16 -20.18 -2.68
N ALA A 337 9.03 -19.23 -2.31
CA ALA A 337 8.63 -17.86 -2.01
C ALA A 337 8.31 -17.07 -3.29
N ALA A 338 7.32 -16.18 -3.22
CA ALA A 338 7.01 -15.28 -4.33
C ALA A 338 8.16 -14.27 -4.55
N GLN A 339 8.63 -14.17 -5.79
CA GLN A 339 9.66 -13.21 -6.20
C GLN A 339 9.20 -12.44 -7.42
N VAL A 340 9.42 -11.13 -7.43
CA VAL A 340 9.22 -10.35 -8.65
C VAL A 340 10.36 -10.63 -9.63
N LEU A 341 10.00 -11.17 -10.79
CA LEU A 341 10.94 -11.52 -11.86
C LEU A 341 11.19 -10.35 -12.80
N ASP A 342 10.17 -9.53 -13.02
CA ASP A 342 10.19 -8.40 -13.94
C ASP A 342 9.14 -7.36 -13.53
N TRP A 343 9.36 -6.11 -13.91
CA TRP A 343 8.43 -5.01 -13.70
C TRP A 343 7.91 -4.49 -15.03
N SER A 344 6.61 -4.21 -15.09
CA SER A 344 6.06 -3.45 -16.21
C SER A 344 6.62 -2.03 -16.23
N GLY A 345 6.39 -1.36 -17.35
CA GLY A 345 6.42 0.09 -17.40
C GLY A 345 5.57 0.75 -16.30
N ALA A 346 5.90 2.01 -15.96
CA ALA A 346 5.13 2.79 -14.99
C ALA A 346 3.84 3.29 -15.64
N LEU A 347 2.69 2.94 -15.04
CA LEU A 347 1.35 3.27 -15.50
C LEU A 347 0.74 4.32 -14.58
N LEU A 348 -0.24 5.10 -15.05
CA LEU A 348 -1.01 5.96 -14.17
C LEU A 348 -1.87 5.09 -13.23
N ALA A 349 -1.88 5.44 -11.94
CA ALA A 349 -2.73 4.79 -10.96
C ALA A 349 -4.21 5.02 -11.29
N SER A 350 -5.01 3.96 -11.22
CA SER A 350 -6.46 4.00 -11.36
C SER A 350 -7.14 4.69 -10.18
N GLU A 351 -8.40 5.11 -10.35
CA GLU A 351 -9.19 5.68 -9.25
C GLU A 351 -9.30 4.73 -8.04
N ALA A 352 -9.38 3.42 -8.28
CA ALA A 352 -9.43 2.41 -7.22
C ALA A 352 -8.12 2.34 -6.43
N GLU A 353 -6.97 2.31 -7.11
CA GLU A 353 -5.65 2.35 -6.45
C GLU A 353 -5.47 3.63 -5.66
N ILE A 354 -5.88 4.78 -6.21
CA ILE A 354 -5.83 6.07 -5.53
C ILE A 354 -6.69 6.05 -4.25
N ALA A 355 -7.91 5.53 -4.34
CA ALA A 355 -8.83 5.42 -3.21
C ALA A 355 -8.29 4.47 -2.13
N ARG A 356 -7.70 3.34 -2.52
CA ARG A 356 -7.00 2.39 -1.63
C ARG A 356 -5.91 3.09 -0.83
N GLY A 357 -5.03 3.81 -1.53
CA GLY A 357 -3.99 4.62 -0.91
C GLY A 357 -4.58 5.61 0.09
N GLN A 358 -5.61 6.35 -0.29
CA GLN A 358 -6.22 7.38 0.55
C GLN A 358 -6.77 6.77 1.86
N ARG A 359 -7.46 5.63 1.78
CA ARG A 359 -7.94 4.89 2.96
C ARG A 359 -6.79 4.49 3.89
N ALA A 360 -5.71 3.94 3.33
CA ALA A 360 -4.52 3.59 4.11
C ALA A 360 -3.86 4.82 4.74
N GLN A 361 -3.77 5.93 4.02
CA GLN A 361 -3.17 7.17 4.54
C GLN A 361 -3.98 7.76 5.70
N ASP A 362 -5.31 7.75 5.59
CA ASP A 362 -6.21 8.26 6.63
C ASP A 362 -6.12 7.40 7.90
N ALA A 363 -6.07 6.08 7.74
CA ALA A 363 -5.82 5.13 8.82
C ALA A 363 -4.49 5.39 9.55
N LEU A 364 -3.39 5.52 8.79
CA LEU A 364 -2.06 5.78 9.34
C LEU A 364 -1.94 7.17 9.98
N ASN A 365 -2.64 8.19 9.45
CA ASN A 365 -2.71 9.51 10.05
C ASN A 365 -3.51 9.54 11.35
N SER A 366 -4.57 8.72 11.44
CA SER A 366 -5.35 8.51 12.66
C SER A 366 -4.50 7.90 13.77
N LEU A 367 -3.72 6.88 13.42
CA LEU A 367 -2.72 6.26 14.32
C LEU A 367 -1.62 7.25 14.73
N ALA A 368 -1.03 7.97 13.77
CA ALA A 368 0.04 8.93 14.05
C ALA A 368 -0.40 9.97 15.09
N ARG A 369 -1.66 10.43 15.01
CA ARG A 369 -2.23 11.40 15.96
C ARG A 369 -2.20 10.92 17.41
N VAL A 370 -2.56 9.66 17.66
CA VAL A 370 -2.63 9.12 19.03
C VAL A 370 -1.27 8.71 19.58
N ASN A 371 -0.29 8.46 18.71
CA ASN A 371 1.08 8.14 19.08
C ASN A 371 2.00 9.38 19.13
N GLY A 372 1.47 10.59 18.91
CA GLY A 372 2.27 11.82 18.91
C GLY A 372 3.19 11.98 17.69
N TRP A 373 3.05 11.14 16.66
CA TRP A 373 3.86 11.23 15.44
C TRP A 373 3.35 12.30 14.48
N ALA A 374 4.28 12.85 13.69
CA ALA A 374 3.93 13.78 12.62
C ALA A 374 2.98 13.13 11.60
N GLN A 375 1.85 13.79 11.35
CA GLN A 375 0.92 13.39 10.30
C GLN A 375 1.50 13.68 8.93
N ARG A 376 1.12 12.86 7.95
CA ARG A 376 1.54 13.05 6.56
C ARG A 376 0.43 13.70 5.75
N LYS A 377 0.80 14.59 4.83
CA LYS A 377 -0.15 15.20 3.90
C LYS A 377 -0.81 14.12 3.05
N THR A 378 -2.12 14.25 2.89
CA THR A 378 -2.85 13.51 1.86
C THR A 378 -2.33 13.92 0.50
N PHE A 379 -2.25 12.96 -0.41
CA PHE A 379 -1.70 13.15 -1.74
C PHE A 379 -2.81 13.55 -2.72
N LYS A 380 -2.47 14.38 -3.69
CA LYS A 380 -3.31 14.62 -4.86
C LYS A 380 -2.72 13.82 -6.01
N HIS A 381 -3.49 12.88 -6.54
CA HIS A 381 -3.13 12.17 -7.75
C HIS A 381 -3.62 12.98 -8.95
N PRO A 382 -2.84 13.09 -10.04
CA PRO A 382 -3.36 13.61 -11.29
C PRO A 382 -4.57 12.76 -11.71
N PRO A 383 -5.66 13.35 -12.23
CA PRO A 383 -6.74 12.55 -12.77
C PRO A 383 -6.20 11.67 -13.89
N ALA A 384 -6.53 10.38 -13.85
CA ALA A 384 -6.18 9.45 -14.91
C ALA A 384 -6.88 9.89 -16.21
N HIS A 385 -6.19 9.72 -17.35
CA HIS A 385 -6.84 9.89 -18.64
C HIS A 385 -7.74 8.67 -18.90
N VAL A 386 -9.04 8.89 -19.02
CA VAL A 386 -10.03 7.81 -19.19
C VAL A 386 -10.64 7.89 -20.57
N HIS A 387 -10.58 6.80 -21.31
CA HIS A 387 -11.31 6.61 -22.56
C HIS A 387 -12.59 5.83 -22.31
N VAL A 388 -13.73 6.35 -22.75
CA VAL A 388 -15.01 5.64 -22.72
C VAL A 388 -15.18 4.97 -24.08
N VAL A 389 -15.17 3.64 -24.08
CA VAL A 389 -15.22 2.81 -25.28
C VAL A 389 -16.49 3.09 -26.08
N GLU A 390 -16.34 3.44 -27.34
CA GLU A 390 -17.43 3.70 -28.28
C GLU A 390 -17.70 2.49 -29.19
N ARG A 391 -18.78 2.57 -29.97
CA ARG A 391 -19.12 1.51 -30.93
C ARG A 391 -18.07 1.46 -32.04
N GLY A 392 -17.38 0.33 -32.16
CA GLY A 392 -16.36 0.10 -33.17
C GLY A 392 -14.93 0.27 -32.66
N ASP A 393 -14.77 0.70 -31.41
CA ASP A 393 -13.45 0.70 -30.77
C ASP A 393 -12.91 -0.71 -30.57
N THR A 394 -11.60 -0.81 -30.72
CA THR A 394 -10.79 -1.98 -30.39
C THR A 394 -9.64 -1.51 -29.50
N LEU A 395 -9.06 -2.41 -28.69
CA LEU A 395 -7.87 -2.04 -27.90
C LEU A 395 -6.76 -1.49 -28.80
N TYR A 396 -6.65 -2.00 -30.03
CA TYR A 396 -5.67 -1.53 -31.01
C TYR A 396 -5.94 -0.10 -31.48
N SER A 397 -7.20 0.25 -31.82
CA SER A 397 -7.54 1.62 -32.25
C SER A 397 -7.35 2.62 -31.11
N ILE A 398 -7.70 2.23 -29.88
CA ILE A 398 -7.51 3.05 -28.67
C ILE A 398 -6.01 3.22 -28.37
N ALA A 399 -5.23 2.15 -28.39
CA ALA A 399 -3.78 2.21 -28.17
C ALA A 399 -3.10 3.17 -29.14
N ARG A 400 -3.45 3.08 -30.42
CA ARG A 400 -2.93 3.96 -31.46
C ARG A 400 -3.37 5.41 -31.28
N LEU A 401 -4.63 5.64 -30.86
CA LEU A 401 -5.17 6.99 -30.62
C LEU A 401 -4.39 7.73 -29.51
N TYR A 402 -3.95 6.99 -28.49
CA TYR A 402 -3.28 7.56 -27.32
C TYR A 402 -1.77 7.31 -27.27
N GLU A 403 -1.17 6.85 -28.37
CA GLU A 403 0.28 6.59 -28.46
C GLU A 403 0.79 5.67 -27.33
N THR A 404 0.00 4.67 -26.96
CA THR A 404 0.31 3.63 -25.98
C THR A 404 0.25 2.24 -26.62
N SER A 405 0.45 1.17 -25.87
CA SER A 405 0.33 -0.21 -26.35
C SER A 405 -0.93 -0.89 -25.85
N VAL A 406 -1.42 -1.87 -26.63
CA VAL A 406 -2.51 -2.76 -26.20
C VAL A 406 -2.15 -3.44 -24.88
N ALA A 407 -0.89 -3.86 -24.72
CA ALA A 407 -0.40 -4.48 -23.50
C ALA A 407 -0.52 -3.53 -22.30
N GLU A 408 -0.08 -2.28 -22.42
CA GLU A 408 -0.16 -1.29 -21.33
C GLU A 408 -1.61 -0.92 -20.99
N ILE A 409 -2.50 -0.80 -21.98
CA ILE A 409 -3.94 -0.62 -21.71
C ILE A 409 -4.50 -1.82 -20.96
N ILE A 410 -4.16 -3.06 -21.36
CA ILE A 410 -4.62 -4.25 -20.65
C ILE A 410 -4.10 -4.24 -19.21
N LEU A 411 -2.79 -3.99 -19.03
CA LEU A 411 -2.14 -3.95 -17.72
C LEU A 411 -2.75 -2.90 -16.78
N GLY A 412 -3.06 -1.70 -17.29
CA GLY A 412 -3.68 -0.62 -16.51
C GLY A 412 -5.14 -0.87 -16.13
N ASN A 413 -5.75 -1.94 -16.62
CA ASN A 413 -7.17 -2.24 -16.43
C ASN A 413 -7.42 -3.72 -16.02
N LEU A 414 -6.44 -4.38 -15.38
CA LEU A 414 -6.48 -5.81 -15.02
C LEU A 414 -7.47 -6.22 -13.91
N GLY A 415 -8.23 -5.29 -13.32
CA GLY A 415 -9.18 -5.57 -12.22
C GLY A 415 -10.38 -6.46 -12.59
N ALA A 416 -10.46 -6.94 -13.84
CA ALA A 416 -11.43 -7.91 -14.30
C ALA A 416 -10.79 -8.85 -15.33
N GLU A 417 -10.97 -10.17 -15.15
CA GLU A 417 -10.71 -11.22 -16.14
C GLU A 417 -11.18 -10.82 -17.56
N PRO A 418 -10.55 -11.37 -18.63
CA PRO A 418 -10.05 -10.64 -19.79
C PRO A 418 -10.96 -9.50 -20.27
N ILE A 419 -10.37 -8.32 -20.51
CA ILE A 419 -11.08 -7.10 -20.95
C ILE A 419 -11.97 -7.40 -22.16
N LYS A 420 -13.23 -7.68 -21.90
CA LYS A 420 -14.28 -7.69 -22.91
C LYS A 420 -14.67 -6.23 -23.11
N LEU A 421 -14.26 -5.70 -24.25
CA LEU A 421 -14.62 -4.35 -24.67
C LEU A 421 -16.12 -4.28 -24.98
N TYR A 422 -16.87 -3.61 -24.11
CA TYR A 422 -18.25 -3.23 -24.36
C TYR A 422 -18.32 -1.71 -24.54
N THR A 423 -19.26 -1.25 -25.36
CA THR A 423 -19.53 0.19 -25.45
C THR A 423 -19.91 0.73 -24.06
N GLY A 424 -19.28 1.81 -23.65
CA GLY A 424 -19.41 2.41 -22.32
C GLY A 424 -18.36 1.95 -21.30
N THR A 425 -17.52 0.96 -21.61
CA THR A 425 -16.40 0.57 -20.74
C THR A 425 -15.44 1.76 -20.58
N LYS A 426 -15.11 2.11 -19.34
CA LYS A 426 -14.09 3.12 -19.03
C LYS A 426 -12.74 2.42 -18.94
N LEU A 427 -11.79 2.86 -19.77
CA LEU A 427 -10.42 2.39 -19.75
C LEU A 427 -9.49 3.50 -19.27
N VAL A 428 -8.68 3.20 -18.26
CA VAL A 428 -7.51 4.01 -17.91
C VAL A 428 -6.52 3.91 -19.06
N ILE A 429 -6.07 5.05 -19.55
CA ILE A 429 -5.12 5.17 -20.65
C ILE A 429 -3.75 5.57 -20.08
N PRO A 430 -2.75 4.70 -20.18
CA PRO A 430 -1.39 5.01 -19.74
C PRO A 430 -0.74 6.12 -20.59
N SER A 431 0.17 6.89 -19.98
CA SER A 431 0.95 7.92 -20.68
C SER A 431 1.89 7.32 -21.74
N PRO A 432 2.11 8.00 -22.88
CA PRO A 432 3.11 7.58 -23.86
C PRO A 432 4.51 7.45 -23.22
N GLY A 433 5.21 6.34 -23.48
CA GLY A 433 6.57 6.09 -22.99
C GLY A 433 6.67 5.33 -21.65
N SER A 434 5.57 4.75 -21.17
CA SER A 434 5.51 3.99 -19.91
C SER A 434 6.46 2.78 -19.84
N GLY A 435 6.86 2.15 -20.94
CA GLY A 435 8.02 1.25 -20.96
C GLY A 435 7.99 0.08 -21.94
N PHE A 436 6.86 -0.27 -22.54
CA PHE A 436 6.81 -1.36 -23.54
C PHE A 436 6.93 -0.86 -24.99
N ALA A 437 6.69 0.43 -25.24
CA ALA A 437 6.85 1.03 -26.57
C ALA A 437 8.32 1.17 -27.02
N GLY A 438 9.30 0.99 -26.13
CA GLY A 438 10.71 1.33 -26.37
C GLY A 438 11.68 0.21 -26.72
N HIS A 439 11.36 -1.07 -26.49
CA HIS A 439 12.30 -2.19 -26.69
C HIS A 439 11.93 -3.16 -27.83
N GLY A 440 10.93 -2.81 -28.65
CA GLY A 440 10.39 -3.69 -29.69
C GLY A 440 10.44 -3.15 -31.13
N ALA A 441 11.12 -2.03 -31.39
CA ALA A 441 11.35 -1.60 -32.77
C ALA A 441 12.65 -2.22 -33.30
N ILE A 442 12.66 -3.55 -33.49
CA ILE A 442 13.42 -4.09 -34.62
C ILE A 442 12.57 -3.70 -35.84
N PRO A 443 13.06 -2.85 -36.75
CA PRO A 443 12.37 -2.65 -38.00
C PRO A 443 12.32 -4.00 -38.69
N LEU A 444 11.13 -4.57 -38.84
CA LEU A 444 10.91 -5.57 -39.87
C LEU A 444 11.00 -4.82 -41.20
N ASP A 445 12.23 -4.55 -41.64
CA ASP A 445 12.48 -4.11 -42.99
C ASP A 445 12.19 -5.30 -43.90
N ALA A 446 11.02 -5.23 -44.53
CA ALA A 446 10.65 -6.07 -45.62
C ALA A 446 11.49 -5.66 -46.84
N THR A 447 12.69 -6.24 -46.96
CA THR A 447 13.36 -6.37 -48.25
C THR A 447 13.45 -7.84 -48.64
N ARG A 448 12.54 -8.20 -49.56
CA ARG A 448 12.73 -9.30 -50.52
C ARG A 448 14.06 -9.08 -51.25
N GLU A 449 14.84 -10.14 -51.42
CA GLU A 449 15.34 -10.53 -52.75
C GLU A 449 15.86 -11.98 -52.76
N SER A 450 15.35 -12.70 -53.79
CA SER A 450 15.72 -14.01 -54.39
C SER A 450 15.99 -15.21 -53.48
#